data_AF-A0A0B1TE85-F1
#
_entry.id   AF-A0A0B1TE85-F1
#
_cell.length_a   1.000
_cell.length_b   1.000
_cell.length_c   1.000
_cell.angle_alpha   90.00
_cell.angle_beta   90.00
_cell.angle_gamma   90.00
#
_symmetry.space_group_name_H-M   'P 1'
#
loop_
_entity.id
_entity.type
_entity.pdbx_description
1 polymer ?
#
loop_
_entity_poly.entity_id
_entity_poly.type
_entity_poly.pdbx_seq_one_letter_code
_entity_poly.pdbx_strand_id
1 'polypeptide(L)'
;MVDFRLSLNLDLINTTSMSVLSLEPLIRRFFEAWGPISYRFRWYLFVFPLFLTVGLSFGFLRLNSLRIDDPGYVFTPSDARWRKELKAFTQNWPLDENKYLPGKSFETKRFVNLLIRARDGGSILREEVLKEIQILNQWISNNISVPTDDGRFNLTYQDLCLSYDWVCGGNEHIDMLIERNRIGHVLDLSYPRGGNKDTPVYLGTILGDVELFRENNTVKSAKITQLFYFLKQEQSIHK
;
A
#
# COMPACT_ATOMS: atom_id res chain seq x y z
N MET A 1 -40.21 -10.16 -86.03
CA MET A 1 -39.31 -10.48 -87.15
C MET A 1 -37.95 -9.88 -86.80
N VAL A 2 -36.95 -10.76 -86.58
CA VAL A 2 -35.49 -10.46 -86.46
C VAL A 2 -35.13 -9.74 -85.15
N ASP A 3 -34.61 -10.34 -84.07
CA ASP A 3 -33.49 -11.27 -83.84
C ASP A 3 -32.15 -10.78 -84.39
N PHE A 4 -31.28 -10.25 -83.51
CA PHE A 4 -29.85 -10.16 -83.78
C PHE A 4 -29.04 -10.30 -82.48
N ARG A 5 -28.60 -11.54 -82.23
CA ARG A 5 -27.48 -11.88 -81.37
C ARG A 5 -26.17 -11.25 -81.90
N LEU A 6 -25.42 -10.60 -81.03
CA LEU A 6 -23.95 -10.60 -81.03
C LEU A 6 -23.54 -10.87 -79.57
N SER A 7 -23.20 -12.10 -79.20
CA SER A 7 -21.87 -12.72 -79.34
C SER A 7 -20.74 -11.85 -78.82
N LEU A 8 -20.39 -12.05 -77.55
CA LEU A 8 -18.99 -12.00 -77.12
C LEU A 8 -18.75 -13.19 -76.20
N ASN A 9 -18.05 -14.17 -76.77
CA ASN A 9 -17.53 -15.33 -76.09
C ASN A 9 -16.50 -14.91 -75.03
N LEU A 10 -16.56 -15.62 -73.91
CA LEU A 10 -15.53 -15.71 -72.91
C LEU A 10 -14.17 -15.99 -73.57
N ASP A 11 -13.11 -15.41 -73.01
CA ASP A 11 -11.91 -16.19 -72.76
C ASP A 11 -11.15 -15.70 -71.53
N LEU A 12 -10.98 -16.66 -70.61
CA LEU A 12 -9.76 -16.89 -69.85
C LEU A 12 -9.33 -15.81 -68.84
N ILE A 13 -9.93 -15.88 -67.65
CA ILE A 13 -9.13 -15.74 -66.42
C ILE A 13 -9.36 -17.00 -65.58
N ASN A 14 -8.46 -17.96 -65.80
CA ASN A 14 -8.28 -19.13 -64.97
C ASN A 14 -7.62 -18.69 -63.65
N THR A 15 -8.39 -18.13 -62.72
CA THR A 15 -7.96 -18.02 -61.32
C THR A 15 -8.51 -19.23 -60.59
N THR A 16 -7.61 -20.20 -60.43
CA THR A 16 -7.65 -21.27 -59.45
C THR A 16 -8.44 -20.84 -58.21
N SER A 17 -9.55 -21.52 -57.99
CA SER A 17 -10.35 -21.49 -56.77
C SER A 17 -9.48 -21.82 -55.56
N MET A 18 -8.83 -20.80 -55.00
CA MET A 18 -8.59 -20.75 -53.56
C MET A 18 -9.95 -20.44 -52.95
N SER A 19 -10.61 -21.48 -52.44
CA SER A 19 -11.78 -21.34 -51.58
C SER A 19 -11.33 -20.65 -50.28
N VAL A 20 -11.15 -19.33 -50.34
CA VAL A 20 -11.19 -18.51 -49.15
C VAL A 20 -12.60 -18.70 -48.62
N LEU A 21 -12.73 -19.33 -47.45
CA LEU A 21 -14.00 -19.54 -46.78
C LEU A 21 -14.57 -18.14 -46.47
N SER A 22 -15.26 -17.53 -47.43
CA SER A 22 -15.75 -16.17 -47.30
C SER A 22 -16.91 -16.18 -46.31
N LEU A 23 -16.71 -15.55 -45.16
CA LEU A 23 -17.74 -15.39 -44.13
C LEU A 23 -18.85 -14.42 -44.56
N GLU A 24 -18.55 -13.56 -45.53
CA GLU A 24 -19.42 -12.49 -46.01
C GLU A 24 -20.80 -12.97 -46.47
N PRO A 25 -20.93 -13.98 -47.37
CA PRO A 25 -22.24 -14.48 -47.79
C PRO A 25 -23.04 -15.11 -46.63
N LEU A 26 -22.37 -15.67 -45.62
CA LEU A 26 -23.03 -16.28 -44.47
C LEU A 26 -23.57 -15.21 -43.51
N ILE A 27 -22.76 -14.19 -43.21
CA ILE A 27 -23.17 -13.02 -42.41
C ILE A 27 -24.33 -12.29 -43.10
N ARG A 28 -24.24 -12.08 -44.42
CA ARG A 28 -25.27 -11.40 -45.18
C ARG A 28 -26.61 -12.15 -45.13
N ARG A 29 -26.60 -13.47 -45.35
CA ARG A 29 -27.81 -14.31 -45.21
C ARG A 29 -28.39 -14.26 -43.79
N PHE A 30 -27.53 -14.25 -42.77
CA PHE A 30 -27.96 -14.13 -41.38
C PHE A 30 -28.69 -12.80 -41.12
N PHE A 31 -28.14 -11.67 -41.55
CA PHE A 31 -28.78 -10.36 -41.35
C PHE A 31 -30.02 -10.16 -42.23
N GLU A 32 -30.01 -10.67 -43.47
CA GLU A 32 -31.19 -10.69 -44.35
C GLU A 32 -32.34 -11.49 -43.72
N ALA A 33 -32.04 -12.62 -43.05
CA ALA A 33 -33.04 -13.40 -42.32
C ALA A 33 -33.46 -12.75 -40.98
N TRP A 34 -32.54 -12.05 -40.31
CA TRP A 34 -32.78 -11.39 -39.02
C TRP A 34 -33.65 -10.13 -39.14
N GLY A 35 -33.58 -9.41 -40.26
CA GLY A 35 -34.38 -8.20 -40.51
C GLY A 35 -35.90 -8.40 -40.38
N PRO A 36 -36.51 -9.35 -41.11
CA PRO A 36 -37.94 -9.66 -40.99
C PRO A 36 -38.35 -10.12 -39.59
N ILE A 37 -37.51 -10.91 -38.93
CA ILE A 37 -37.72 -11.38 -37.55
C ILE A 37 -37.74 -10.18 -36.59
N SER A 38 -36.79 -9.26 -36.75
CA SER A 38 -36.68 -8.06 -35.93
C SER A 38 -37.89 -7.14 -36.09
N TYR A 39 -38.39 -6.99 -37.31
CA TYR A 39 -39.59 -6.20 -37.58
C TYR A 39 -40.86 -6.81 -36.96
N ARG A 40 -40.97 -8.15 -36.97
CA ARG A 40 -42.09 -8.88 -36.36
C ARG A 40 -42.09 -8.80 -34.84
N PHE A 41 -40.91 -8.86 -34.20
CA PHE A 41 -40.74 -8.82 -32.74
C PHE A 41 -40.27 -7.46 -32.20
N ARG A 42 -40.52 -6.36 -32.93
CA ARG A 42 -39.97 -5.02 -32.64
C ARG A 42 -40.12 -4.57 -31.18
N TRP A 43 -41.27 -4.82 -30.58
CA TRP A 43 -41.57 -4.40 -29.21
C TRP A 43 -40.83 -5.25 -28.18
N TYR A 44 -40.73 -6.57 -28.40
CA TYR A 44 -39.96 -7.45 -27.51
C TYR A 44 -38.47 -7.10 -27.57
N LEU A 45 -37.92 -6.86 -28.76
CA LEU A 45 -36.52 -6.46 -28.92
C LEU A 45 -36.21 -5.07 -28.35
N PHE A 46 -37.21 -4.20 -28.23
CA PHE A 46 -37.04 -2.89 -27.59
C PHE A 46 -37.18 -2.95 -26.06
N VAL A 47 -38.19 -3.68 -25.58
CA VAL A 47 -38.55 -3.72 -24.16
C VAL A 47 -37.62 -4.65 -23.36
N PHE A 48 -37.22 -5.78 -23.93
CA PHE A 48 -36.31 -6.74 -23.29
C PHE A 48 -34.98 -6.13 -22.83
N PRO A 49 -34.19 -5.41 -23.66
CA PRO A 49 -32.94 -4.83 -23.22
C PRO A 49 -33.15 -3.75 -22.14
N LEU A 50 -34.29 -3.05 -22.10
CA LEU A 50 -34.59 -2.08 -21.03
C LEU A 50 -34.81 -2.77 -19.68
N PHE A 51 -35.53 -3.91 -19.64
CA PHE A 51 -35.66 -4.67 -18.41
C PHE A 51 -34.35 -5.37 -18.03
N LEU A 52 -33.58 -5.82 -19.01
CA LEU A 52 -32.27 -6.42 -18.79
C LEU A 52 -31.28 -5.40 -18.20
N THR A 53 -31.26 -4.16 -18.70
CA THR A 53 -30.38 -3.12 -18.15
C THR A 53 -30.75 -2.78 -16.72
N VAL A 54 -32.05 -2.70 -16.38
CA VAL A 54 -32.51 -2.49 -15.00
C VAL A 54 -32.09 -3.68 -14.11
N GLY A 55 -32.28 -4.92 -14.57
CA GLY A 55 -31.87 -6.13 -13.85
C GLY A 55 -30.36 -6.18 -13.60
N LEU A 56 -29.54 -5.87 -14.60
CA LEU A 56 -28.08 -5.79 -14.47
C LEU A 56 -27.67 -4.61 -13.58
N SER A 57 -28.41 -3.50 -13.61
CA SER A 57 -28.12 -2.31 -12.79
C SER A 57 -28.25 -2.58 -11.29
N PHE A 58 -29.08 -3.55 -10.90
CA PHE A 58 -29.21 -3.96 -9.50
C PHE A 58 -27.88 -4.45 -8.90
N GLY A 59 -26.97 -4.98 -9.73
CA GLY A 59 -25.62 -5.38 -9.31
C GLY A 59 -24.78 -4.21 -8.76
N PHE A 60 -25.01 -2.98 -9.24
CA PHE A 60 -24.28 -1.80 -8.75
C PHE A 60 -24.60 -1.46 -7.30
N LEU A 61 -25.75 -1.88 -6.76
CA LEU A 61 -26.06 -1.71 -5.34
C LEU A 61 -25.05 -2.42 -4.42
N ARG A 62 -24.41 -3.48 -4.92
CA ARG A 62 -23.43 -4.27 -4.17
C ARG A 62 -21.98 -3.79 -4.38
N LEU A 63 -21.76 -2.78 -5.21
CA LEU A 63 -20.41 -2.34 -5.59
C LEU A 63 -19.59 -1.85 -4.38
N ASN A 64 -20.22 -1.11 -3.45
CA ASN A 64 -19.55 -0.64 -2.24
C ASN A 64 -19.13 -1.79 -1.32
N SER A 65 -19.91 -2.86 -1.24
CA SER A 65 -19.57 -4.03 -0.39
C SER A 65 -18.51 -4.94 -0.99
N LEU A 66 -18.28 -4.86 -2.30
CA LEU A 66 -17.26 -5.64 -3.01
C LEU A 66 -15.98 -4.82 -3.26
N ARG A 67 -15.95 -3.57 -2.79
CA ARG A 67 -14.81 -2.69 -2.92
C ARG A 67 -13.69 -3.18 -1.99
N ILE A 68 -12.54 -3.47 -2.56
CA ILE A 68 -11.32 -3.82 -1.83
C ILE A 68 -10.33 -2.67 -2.01
N ASP A 69 -10.07 -1.94 -0.93
CA ASP A 69 -9.16 -0.78 -0.93
C ASP A 69 -7.72 -1.12 -0.52
N ASP A 70 -7.39 -2.41 -0.36
CA ASP A 70 -6.00 -2.83 -0.07
C ASP A 70 -5.15 -2.74 -1.35
N PRO A 71 -4.20 -1.79 -1.44
CA PRO A 71 -3.32 -1.68 -2.60
C PRO A 71 -2.45 -2.93 -2.78
N GLY A 72 -2.13 -3.62 -1.68
CA GLY A 72 -1.42 -4.89 -1.72
C GLY A 72 -2.20 -5.90 -2.55
N TYR A 73 -3.50 -6.05 -2.31
CA TYR A 73 -4.38 -6.92 -3.08
C TYR A 73 -4.58 -6.46 -4.54
N VAL A 74 -4.88 -5.17 -4.77
CA VAL A 74 -5.28 -4.65 -6.09
C VAL A 74 -4.12 -4.60 -7.09
N PHE A 75 -2.92 -4.21 -6.64
CA PHE A 75 -1.79 -3.97 -7.55
C PHE A 75 -0.82 -5.15 -7.66
N THR A 76 -1.03 -6.22 -6.88
CA THR A 76 -0.15 -7.39 -6.91
C THR A 76 -0.92 -8.66 -7.20
N PRO A 77 -0.51 -9.48 -8.19
CA PRO A 77 -1.13 -10.77 -8.45
C PRO A 77 -1.13 -11.66 -7.20
N SER A 78 -2.18 -12.47 -7.05
CA SER A 78 -2.34 -13.38 -5.92
C SER A 78 -1.20 -14.40 -5.81
N ASP A 79 -0.63 -14.82 -6.95
CA ASP A 79 0.47 -15.79 -7.02
C ASP A 79 1.88 -15.17 -7.08
N ALA A 80 2.03 -13.91 -6.66
CA ALA A 80 3.34 -13.26 -6.66
C ALA A 80 4.35 -14.01 -5.77
N ARG A 81 5.60 -14.14 -6.26
CA ARG A 81 6.68 -14.81 -5.52
C ARG A 81 6.90 -14.26 -4.11
N TRP A 82 6.93 -12.93 -3.97
CA TRP A 82 7.11 -12.29 -2.67
C TRP A 82 5.97 -12.59 -1.69
N ARG A 83 4.75 -12.88 -2.16
CA ARG A 83 3.64 -13.29 -1.28
C ARG A 83 3.86 -14.69 -0.72
N LYS A 84 4.42 -15.61 -1.51
CA LYS A 84 4.78 -16.96 -1.04
C LYS A 84 5.89 -16.89 0.01
N GLU A 85 6.91 -16.07 -0.25
CA GLU A 85 8.00 -15.83 0.69
C GLU A 85 7.50 -15.15 1.97
N LEU A 86 6.70 -14.08 1.85
CA LEU A 86 6.08 -13.41 2.99
C LEU A 86 5.23 -14.39 3.81
N LYS A 87 4.40 -15.21 3.16
CA LYS A 87 3.59 -16.24 3.84
C LYS A 87 4.46 -17.21 4.64
N ALA A 88 5.62 -17.61 4.11
CA ALA A 88 6.57 -18.45 4.86
C ALA A 88 7.15 -17.70 6.08
N PHE A 89 7.44 -16.40 5.96
CA PHE A 89 7.85 -15.58 7.10
C PHE A 89 6.73 -15.45 8.15
N THR A 90 5.51 -15.14 7.75
CA THR A 90 4.33 -15.04 8.63
C THR A 90 4.09 -16.33 9.41
N GLN A 91 4.25 -17.48 8.74
CA GLN A 91 3.99 -18.79 9.34
C GLN A 91 5.08 -19.21 10.33
N ASN A 92 6.34 -18.92 10.03
CA ASN A 92 7.47 -19.34 10.86
C ASN A 92 7.82 -18.33 11.97
N TRP A 93 7.62 -17.04 11.72
CA TRP A 93 7.88 -15.94 12.65
C TRP A 93 6.67 -14.99 12.70
N PRO A 94 5.53 -15.44 13.24
CA PRO A 94 4.35 -14.60 13.36
C PRO A 94 4.64 -13.38 14.23
N LEU A 95 4.06 -12.24 13.87
CA LEU A 95 4.08 -11.06 14.73
C LEU A 95 3.28 -11.32 16.01
N ASP A 96 3.99 -11.38 17.14
CA ASP A 96 3.41 -11.39 18.48
C ASP A 96 3.32 -9.95 18.99
N GLU A 97 2.10 -9.50 19.28
CA GLU A 97 1.82 -8.13 19.70
C GLU A 97 2.57 -7.72 20.98
N ASN A 98 2.92 -8.69 21.85
CA ASN A 98 3.60 -8.42 23.12
C ASN A 98 5.08 -8.83 23.13
N LYS A 99 5.63 -9.28 21.99
CA LYS A 99 7.06 -9.58 21.82
C LYS A 99 7.63 -8.85 20.61
N TYR A 100 7.15 -7.64 20.38
CA TYR A 100 7.58 -6.83 19.26
C TYR A 100 8.86 -6.07 19.56
N LEU A 101 9.87 -6.21 18.70
CA LEU A 101 11.08 -5.40 18.76
C LEU A 101 11.28 -4.68 17.42
N PRO A 102 11.33 -3.33 17.40
CA PRO A 102 11.61 -2.58 16.19
C PRO A 102 12.87 -3.08 15.47
N GLY A 103 12.76 -3.32 14.17
CA GLY A 103 13.87 -3.82 13.34
C GLY A 103 14.13 -5.33 13.41
N LYS A 104 13.42 -6.09 14.26
CA LYS A 104 13.50 -7.57 14.31
C LYS A 104 12.27 -8.29 13.75
N SER A 105 11.26 -7.55 13.31
CA SER A 105 10.02 -8.10 12.76
C SER A 105 9.88 -7.78 11.27
N PHE A 106 9.31 -8.72 10.51
CA PHE A 106 9.16 -8.61 9.06
C PHE A 106 7.79 -8.06 8.61
N GLU A 107 6.81 -8.02 9.51
CA GLU A 107 5.40 -7.82 9.13
C GLU A 107 4.80 -6.47 9.55
N THR A 108 5.63 -5.49 9.90
CA THR A 108 5.12 -4.21 10.41
C THR A 108 4.57 -3.34 9.27
N LYS A 109 3.25 -3.37 9.05
CA LYS A 109 2.55 -2.55 8.03
C LYS A 109 2.00 -1.23 8.56
N ARG A 110 1.62 -1.15 9.84
CA ARG A 110 1.02 0.03 10.46
C ARG A 110 2.00 0.70 11.41
N PHE A 111 2.58 1.80 10.97
CA PHE A 111 3.44 2.66 11.78
C PHE A 111 3.26 4.11 11.37
N VAL A 112 3.49 5.01 12.32
CA VAL A 112 3.52 6.46 12.09
C VAL A 112 4.93 6.95 12.41
N ASN A 113 5.49 7.72 11.48
CA ASN A 113 6.80 8.32 11.62
C ASN A 113 6.66 9.84 11.67
N LEU A 114 7.22 10.46 12.70
CA LEU A 114 7.26 11.91 12.83
C LEU A 114 8.69 12.40 12.66
N LEU A 115 8.93 13.22 11.65
CA LEU A 115 10.20 13.89 11.44
C LEU A 115 10.19 15.23 12.16
N ILE A 116 11.14 15.44 13.07
CA ILE A 116 11.23 16.63 13.91
C ILE A 116 12.48 17.42 13.55
N ARG A 117 12.30 18.73 13.43
CA ARG A 117 13.36 19.72 13.24
C ARG A 117 13.12 20.89 14.19
N ALA A 118 14.19 21.45 14.74
CA ALA A 118 14.11 22.64 15.56
C ALA A 118 13.65 23.87 14.73
N ARG A 119 12.79 24.72 15.29
CA ARG A 119 12.22 25.89 14.60
C ARG A 119 13.28 26.86 14.08
N ASP A 120 14.35 27.05 14.85
CA ASP A 120 15.48 27.91 14.53
C ASP A 120 16.46 27.29 13.54
N GLY A 121 16.22 26.05 13.09
CA GLY A 121 17.13 25.30 12.22
C GLY A 121 18.42 24.85 12.90
N GLY A 122 18.51 24.97 14.23
CA GLY A 122 19.66 24.52 15.02
C GLY A 122 19.71 23.01 15.21
N SER A 123 20.70 22.55 15.98
CA SER A 123 20.86 21.14 16.32
C SER A 123 19.73 20.65 17.23
N ILE A 124 19.20 19.45 16.95
CA ILE A 124 18.23 18.77 17.81
C ILE A 124 18.87 18.16 19.06
N LEU A 125 20.22 18.08 19.10
CA LEU A 125 20.96 17.51 20.23
C LEU A 125 21.04 18.45 21.44
N ARG A 126 20.46 19.64 21.36
CA ARG A 126 20.42 20.60 22.47
C ARG A 126 19.43 20.13 23.53
N GLU A 127 19.73 20.37 24.80
CA GLU A 127 18.94 19.84 25.90
C GLU A 127 17.50 20.36 25.90
N GLU A 128 17.31 21.65 25.61
CA GLU A 128 15.99 22.26 25.51
C GLU A 128 15.13 21.62 24.41
N VAL A 129 15.71 21.35 23.25
CA VAL A 129 15.01 20.74 22.12
C VAL A 129 14.67 19.27 22.41
N LEU A 130 15.60 18.52 23.00
CA LEU A 130 15.34 17.12 23.37
C LEU A 130 14.22 17.00 24.42
N LYS A 131 14.17 17.91 25.40
CA LYS A 131 13.08 17.97 26.39
C LYS A 131 11.73 18.27 25.73
N GLU A 132 11.68 19.21 24.78
CA GLU A 132 10.46 19.48 24.01
C GLU A 132 10.00 18.26 23.21
N ILE A 133 10.95 17.53 22.59
CA ILE A 133 10.65 16.28 21.87
C ILE A 133 10.11 15.21 22.83
N GLN A 134 10.66 15.10 24.04
CA GLN A 134 10.18 14.15 25.04
C GLN A 134 8.75 14.50 25.50
N ILE A 135 8.45 15.78 25.75
CA ILE A 135 7.11 16.25 26.08
C ILE A 135 6.12 15.94 24.95
N LEU A 136 6.52 16.19 23.70
CA LEU A 136 5.72 15.85 22.52
C LEU A 136 5.45 14.34 22.45
N ASN A 137 6.47 13.50 22.67
CA ASN A 137 6.33 12.05 22.67
C ASN A 137 5.34 11.56 23.74
N GLN A 138 5.43 12.12 24.96
CA GLN A 138 4.51 11.82 26.06
C GLN A 138 3.08 12.26 25.74
N TRP A 139 2.91 13.45 25.16
CA TRP A 139 1.60 13.95 24.78
C TRP A 139 0.94 13.09 23.69
N ILE A 140 1.66 12.71 22.65
CA ILE A 140 1.13 11.82 21.60
C ILE A 140 0.74 10.47 22.19
N SER A 141 1.59 9.91 23.05
CA SER A 141 1.39 8.57 23.60
C SER A 141 0.20 8.49 24.56
N ASN A 142 -0.07 9.57 25.31
CA ASN A 142 -1.01 9.53 26.43
C ASN A 142 -2.30 10.34 26.19
N ASN A 143 -2.27 11.41 25.38
CA ASN A 143 -3.41 12.32 25.24
C ASN A 143 -4.20 12.11 23.94
N ILE A 144 -3.57 11.57 22.89
CA ILE A 144 -4.28 11.26 21.65
C ILE A 144 -5.13 10.01 21.88
N SER A 145 -6.43 10.15 21.69
CA SER A 145 -7.39 9.05 21.80
C SER A 145 -8.30 9.01 20.57
N VAL A 146 -8.69 7.80 20.19
CA VAL A 146 -9.58 7.52 19.06
C VAL A 146 -10.74 6.66 19.56
N PRO A 147 -12.00 7.03 19.29
CA PRO A 147 -13.14 6.20 19.65
C PRO A 147 -13.19 4.92 18.80
N THR A 148 -13.67 3.82 19.39
CA THR A 148 -14.00 2.61 18.64
C THR A 148 -15.21 2.84 17.72
N ASP A 149 -15.36 2.02 16.67
CA ASP A 149 -16.50 2.10 15.74
C ASP A 149 -17.86 1.99 16.46
N ASP A 150 -17.91 1.20 17.54
CA ASP A 150 -19.09 1.05 18.40
C ASP A 150 -19.29 2.24 19.38
N GLY A 151 -18.33 3.16 19.45
CA GLY A 151 -18.34 4.34 20.33
C GLY A 151 -18.22 4.03 21.83
N ARG A 152 -17.90 2.78 22.20
CA ARG A 152 -17.91 2.32 23.61
C ARG A 152 -16.63 2.64 24.36
N PHE A 153 -15.50 2.68 23.66
CA PHE A 153 -14.18 2.87 24.25
C PHE A 153 -13.43 3.95 23.49
N ASN A 154 -12.65 4.75 24.21
CA ASN A 154 -11.65 5.64 23.63
C ASN A 154 -10.28 5.00 23.85
N LEU A 155 -9.64 4.59 22.77
CA LEU A 155 -8.36 3.92 22.80
C LEU A 155 -7.24 4.93 22.63
N THR A 156 -6.23 4.85 23.48
CA THR A 156 -5.00 5.64 23.40
C THR A 156 -3.92 4.89 22.60
N TYR A 157 -2.79 5.55 22.34
CA TYR A 157 -1.65 4.85 21.74
C TYR A 157 -1.18 3.68 22.61
N GLN A 158 -1.22 3.79 23.94
CA GLN A 158 -0.83 2.72 24.85
C GLN A 158 -1.66 1.44 24.68
N ASP A 159 -2.95 1.58 24.31
CA ASP A 159 -3.83 0.44 24.07
C ASP A 159 -3.57 -0.22 22.71
N LEU A 160 -3.19 0.61 21.72
CA LEU A 160 -3.07 0.25 20.30
C LEU A 160 -1.65 -0.08 19.86
N CYS A 161 -0.62 0.17 20.66
CA CYS A 161 0.76 -0.01 20.26
C CYS A 161 1.17 -1.49 20.22
N LEU A 162 2.19 -1.80 19.42
CA LEU A 162 2.94 -3.05 19.60
C LEU A 162 3.88 -2.92 20.81
N SER A 163 3.89 -3.95 21.67
CA SER A 163 4.62 -3.93 22.93
C SER A 163 5.67 -5.03 23.03
N TYR A 164 6.62 -4.80 23.91
CA TYR A 164 7.54 -5.81 24.42
C TYR A 164 7.37 -5.82 25.94
N ASP A 165 7.00 -6.95 26.53
CA ASP A 165 6.73 -7.06 27.97
C ASP A 165 5.76 -5.97 28.49
N TRP A 166 4.69 -5.72 27.72
CA TRP A 166 3.64 -4.73 28.00
C TRP A 166 4.07 -3.27 27.95
N VAL A 167 5.28 -2.98 27.46
CA VAL A 167 5.76 -1.63 27.22
C VAL A 167 5.73 -1.34 25.72
N CYS A 168 5.08 -0.24 25.32
CA CYS A 168 5.11 0.20 23.93
C CYS A 168 6.54 0.46 23.49
N GLY A 169 6.99 -0.27 22.47
CA GLY A 169 8.33 -0.08 21.92
C GLY A 169 8.41 1.18 21.06
N GLY A 170 9.54 1.87 21.13
CA GLY A 170 9.86 3.01 20.27
C GLY A 170 10.39 4.21 21.04
N ASN A 171 11.17 5.05 20.35
CA ASN A 171 11.64 6.35 20.83
C ASN A 171 12.60 6.36 22.04
N GLU A 172 13.08 5.21 22.50
CA GLU A 172 14.10 5.07 23.56
C GLU A 172 15.39 5.84 23.25
N HIS A 173 15.66 6.10 21.96
CA HIS A 173 16.81 6.91 21.53
C HIS A 173 16.73 8.36 22.02
N ILE A 174 15.53 8.89 22.28
CA ILE A 174 15.38 10.25 22.84
C ILE A 174 15.89 10.30 24.27
N ASP A 175 15.51 9.33 25.10
CA ASP A 175 15.96 9.25 26.49
C ASP A 175 17.48 9.02 26.55
N MET A 176 18.02 8.16 25.67
CA MET A 176 19.47 7.99 25.51
C MET A 176 20.19 9.31 25.18
N LEU A 177 19.64 10.13 24.29
CA LEU A 177 20.24 11.42 23.92
C LEU A 177 20.15 12.45 25.07
N ILE A 178 19.06 12.43 25.85
CA ILE A 178 18.91 13.28 27.02
C ILE A 178 19.91 12.90 28.11
N GLU A 179 20.04 11.61 28.42
CA GLU A 179 20.98 11.13 29.44
C GLU A 179 22.43 11.40 29.06
N ARG A 180 22.77 11.30 27.77
CA ARG A 180 24.07 11.74 27.26
C ARG A 180 24.37 13.21 27.59
N ASN A 181 23.39 14.11 27.46
CA ASN A 181 23.60 15.52 27.79
C ASN A 181 23.77 15.74 29.29
N ARG A 182 23.15 14.91 30.15
CA ARG A 182 23.23 15.02 31.61
C ARG A 182 24.55 14.51 32.18
N ILE A 183 25.01 13.33 31.73
CA ILE A 183 26.17 12.63 32.30
C ILE A 183 27.49 13.11 31.65
N GLY A 184 27.41 13.99 30.65
CA GLY A 184 28.55 14.38 29.82
C GLY A 184 28.89 13.31 28.79
N HIS A 185 29.91 13.55 27.96
CA HIS A 185 30.31 12.73 26.79
C HIS A 185 30.75 11.28 27.08
N VAL A 186 30.19 10.60 28.08
CA VAL A 186 30.39 9.16 28.33
C VAL A 186 29.92 8.31 27.14
N LEU A 187 28.97 8.82 26.35
CA LEU A 187 28.51 8.22 25.08
C LEU A 187 29.08 8.96 23.87
N ASP A 188 30.11 8.38 23.26
CA ASP A 188 30.61 8.81 21.95
C ASP A 188 29.58 8.46 20.86
N LEU A 189 29.05 9.49 20.20
CA LEU A 189 28.16 9.33 19.05
C LEU A 189 29.01 9.26 17.78
N SER A 190 29.52 8.08 17.45
CA SER A 190 30.37 7.86 16.27
C SER A 190 29.54 7.46 15.06
N TYR A 191 29.15 8.41 14.22
CA TYR A 191 28.21 8.14 13.12
C TYR A 191 28.72 7.03 12.17
N PRO A 192 27.90 6.02 11.80
CA PRO A 192 26.46 5.89 12.02
C PRO A 192 26.04 5.07 13.26
N ARG A 193 26.95 4.79 14.21
CA ARG A 193 26.66 3.99 15.41
C ARG A 193 26.87 4.81 16.69
N GLY A 194 25.85 4.89 17.53
CA GLY A 194 25.95 5.45 18.87
C GLY A 194 25.92 4.35 19.92
N GLY A 195 26.23 4.67 21.17
CA GLY A 195 26.08 3.74 22.29
C GLY A 195 27.39 3.16 22.80
N ASN A 196 27.26 2.20 23.72
CA ASN A 196 28.39 1.43 24.22
C ASN A 196 28.87 0.39 23.20
N LYS A 197 30.12 -0.06 23.35
CA LYS A 197 30.73 -1.07 22.46
C LYS A 197 29.93 -2.38 22.40
N ASP A 198 29.25 -2.73 23.49
CA ASP A 198 28.50 -3.99 23.62
C ASP A 198 27.10 -3.92 22.99
N THR A 199 26.48 -2.73 22.95
CA THR A 199 25.13 -2.52 22.43
C THR A 199 25.06 -1.28 21.53
N PRO A 200 25.61 -1.36 20.30
CA PRO A 200 25.60 -0.23 19.38
C PRO A 200 24.18 0.02 18.83
N VAL A 201 23.72 1.27 18.94
CA VAL A 201 22.49 1.76 18.34
C VAL A 201 22.80 2.35 16.96
N TYR A 202 22.05 1.96 15.94
CA TYR A 202 22.22 2.52 14.60
C TYR A 202 21.54 3.90 14.51
N LEU A 203 22.34 4.95 14.40
CA LEU A 203 21.87 6.34 14.33
C LEU A 203 21.47 6.77 12.92
N GLY A 204 21.85 6.01 11.89
CA GLY A 204 21.60 6.38 10.49
C GLY A 204 20.11 6.41 10.10
N THR A 205 19.25 5.69 10.83
CA THR A 205 17.79 5.78 10.67
C THR A 205 17.13 6.79 11.62
N ILE A 206 17.88 7.31 12.59
CA ILE A 206 17.35 8.15 13.67
C ILE A 206 17.67 9.62 13.43
N LEU A 207 18.91 9.92 13.02
CA LEU A 207 19.41 11.28 12.83
C LEU A 207 19.55 11.62 11.34
N GLY A 208 19.14 12.84 11.00
CA GLY A 208 19.28 13.40 9.65
C GLY A 208 19.98 14.75 9.66
N ASP A 209 20.59 15.08 8.51
CA ASP A 209 21.39 16.30 8.31
C ASP A 209 22.45 16.45 9.41
N VAL A 210 23.32 15.44 9.47
CA VAL A 210 24.35 15.26 10.49
C VAL A 210 25.64 15.92 10.05
N GLU A 211 26.19 16.77 10.91
CA GLU A 211 27.54 17.32 10.78
C GLU A 211 28.48 16.57 11.73
N LEU A 212 29.65 16.19 11.22
CA LEU A 212 30.65 15.43 11.98
C LEU A 212 31.88 16.29 12.31
N PHE A 213 32.52 15.99 13.42
CA PHE A 213 33.89 16.46 13.66
C PHE A 213 34.85 15.74 12.71
N ARG A 214 35.71 16.52 12.02
CA ARG A 214 36.65 16.00 11.01
C ARG A 214 37.69 15.03 11.59
N GLU A 215 37.97 15.14 12.87
CA GLU A 215 39.06 14.42 13.53
C GLU A 215 38.62 13.01 13.98
N ASN A 216 37.42 12.89 14.56
CA ASN A 216 37.00 11.67 15.26
C ASN A 216 35.72 11.03 14.69
N ASN A 217 35.17 11.54 13.58
CA ASN A 217 33.88 11.10 13.02
C ASN A 217 32.71 11.11 14.03
N THR A 218 32.84 11.89 15.10
CA THR A 218 31.80 12.06 16.11
C THR A 218 30.77 13.07 15.65
N VAL A 219 29.52 12.87 16.06
CA VAL A 219 28.41 13.76 15.73
C VAL A 219 28.61 15.11 16.42
N LYS A 220 28.78 16.16 15.63
CA LYS A 220 28.84 17.55 16.07
C LYS A 220 27.44 18.14 16.20
N SER A 221 26.60 17.95 15.19
CA SER A 221 25.21 18.38 15.21
C SER A 221 24.35 17.49 14.33
N ALA A 222 23.05 17.45 14.61
CA ALA A 222 22.05 16.82 13.76
C ALA A 222 20.84 17.74 13.70
N LYS A 223 20.27 17.98 12.51
CA LYS A 223 19.13 18.91 12.38
C LYS A 223 17.77 18.21 12.40
N ILE A 224 17.74 16.90 12.17
CA ILE A 224 16.51 16.13 12.06
C ILE A 224 16.60 14.90 12.97
N THR A 225 15.52 14.57 13.66
CA THR A 225 15.31 13.28 14.30
C THR A 225 13.95 12.70 13.95
N GLN A 226 13.76 11.42 14.17
CA GLN A 226 12.52 10.71 13.91
C GLN A 226 11.93 10.08 15.17
N LEU A 227 10.62 10.20 15.35
CA LEU A 227 9.85 9.38 16.29
C LEU A 227 9.08 8.31 15.53
N PHE A 228 8.99 7.12 16.11
CA PHE A 228 8.32 5.94 15.58
C PHE A 228 7.17 5.56 16.52
N TYR A 229 6.00 5.31 15.94
CA TYR A 229 4.82 4.82 16.63
C TYR A 229 4.29 3.59 15.91
N PHE A 230 4.48 2.41 16.50
CA PHE A 230 4.11 1.14 15.90
C PHE A 230 2.76 0.68 16.44
N LEU A 231 1.82 0.38 15.54
CA LEU A 231 0.45 0.03 15.90
C LEU A 231 0.20 -1.46 15.69
N LYS A 232 -0.66 -2.03 16.55
CA LYS A 232 -1.24 -3.37 16.40
C LYS A 232 -1.93 -3.50 15.07
N GLN A 233 -1.88 -4.70 14.53
CA GLN A 233 -2.32 -5.00 13.19
C GLN A 233 -3.17 -6.24 13.26
N GLU A 234 -4.36 -6.14 12.71
CA GLU A 234 -5.16 -7.33 12.51
C GLU A 234 -4.39 -8.24 11.56
N GLN A 235 -4.09 -9.46 12.03
CA GLN A 235 -3.56 -10.49 11.16
C GLN A 235 -4.65 -10.74 10.12
N SER A 236 -4.43 -10.28 8.89
CA SER A 236 -5.30 -10.62 7.78
C SER A 236 -5.20 -12.12 7.60
N ILE A 237 -6.08 -12.87 8.25
CA ILE A 237 -6.34 -14.26 7.92
C ILE A 237 -6.87 -14.19 6.50
N HIS A 238 -5.98 -14.40 5.53
CA HIS A 238 -6.35 -14.57 4.14
C HIS A 238 -7.33 -15.75 4.11
N LYS A 239 -8.63 -15.44 4.08
CA LYS A 239 -9.70 -16.39 3.84
C LYS A 239 -9.87 -16.61 2.35
#